data_AF-A0A1M3CT78-F1
#
_entry.id   AF-A0A1M3CT78-F1
#
_cell.length_a   1.000
_cell.length_b   1.000
_cell.length_c   1.000
_cell.angle_alpha   90.00
_cell.angle_beta   90.00
_cell.angle_gamma   90.00
#
_symmetry.space_group_name_H-M   'P 1'
#
loop_
_entity.id
_entity.type
_entity.pdbx_description
1 polymer ?
#
loop_
_entity_poly.entity_id
_entity_poly.type
_entity_poly.pdbx_seq_one_letter_code
_entity_poly.pdbx_strand_id
1 'polypeptide(L)'
;MVPVNIKIKQRSQAFSTFTAFEEYFNFSGRKYRLIDSSSTQGKQCFKVEPFSSKPNIPLNILKVISCATLIIPLIMALGRMIMHRKFSVIVEKEQPKTLPDAHQIKTSGENQPITNHTNRLNPLGSTCPPVNQNAPVSSSAPLTINPTQTAAIPQKENLEPKFIAPDPQDSKELADTIHQFKTGALKAFNQANTQGSVGLDFTLSSAQENILLQADAKKKCAANTWPSGVKVNRGGVNCVIFLDCAPQFVFKPMDSEKAAKEYLEINQQALRVVLEDNLYLIHIPASKIIKVQDKFFIMQEKANLVSGSFRGQKGVYSYCWNDEELNDYSKTLFSQLLKFITKTGFSDVKYDNIPLTFDGKVALIDLDSSSAIVGLTKGNAKDRGGLLNYIPERFLNDFLEMTRALLGPMINSTTEKTFNEIEMRAKKRVKRTQDYALFHQKNAISSSAQGIVSEPALSFKDDRMKSLCDTLIDFINIQLQIEKNNLSLSEGRTIFIENNVKTPLFRSAQVLWENTIELEPSPSRPKVPNYQLVISEILEEMKKAGYIFGYKVSAELHFIKIKV
;
A
#
# COMPACT_ATOMS: atom_id res chain seq x y z
N MET A 1 -8.94 -44.89 29.52
CA MET A 1 -8.73 -43.46 29.81
C MET A 1 -7.29 -43.27 30.27
N VAL A 2 -6.47 -42.63 29.44
CA VAL A 2 -5.08 -42.26 29.71
C VAL A 2 -5.00 -40.76 29.47
N PRO A 3 -4.45 -39.93 30.39
CA PRO A 3 -4.35 -38.50 30.14
C PRO A 3 -3.22 -38.24 29.16
N VAL A 4 -3.56 -37.81 27.95
CA VAL A 4 -2.59 -37.26 27.00
C VAL A 4 -2.20 -35.86 27.48
N ASN A 5 -1.01 -35.77 28.04
CA ASN A 5 -0.42 -34.53 28.52
C ASN A 5 0.14 -33.75 27.32
N ILE A 6 -0.71 -32.94 26.68
CA ILE A 6 -0.29 -32.02 25.61
C ILE A 6 0.43 -30.85 26.27
N LYS A 7 1.77 -30.90 26.31
CA LYS A 7 2.59 -29.72 26.59
C LYS A 7 2.49 -28.75 25.42
N ILE A 8 1.53 -27.83 25.49
CA ILE A 8 1.48 -26.63 24.66
C ILE A 8 2.73 -25.80 25.00
N LYS A 9 3.70 -25.72 24.09
CA LYS A 9 4.82 -24.77 24.17
C LYS A 9 4.26 -23.36 23.96
N GLN A 10 3.70 -22.76 25.01
CA GLN A 10 3.42 -21.33 25.03
C GLN A 10 4.74 -20.58 24.85
N ARG A 11 4.92 -19.87 23.73
CA ARG A 11 5.94 -18.83 23.62
C ARG A 11 5.59 -17.76 24.64
N SER A 12 6.29 -17.74 25.77
CA SER A 12 6.16 -16.68 26.75
C SER A 12 6.54 -15.33 26.11
N GLN A 13 5.56 -14.44 25.94
CA GLN A 13 5.77 -13.08 25.43
C GLN A 13 6.82 -12.34 26.27
N ALA A 14 6.85 -12.59 27.58
CA ALA A 14 7.86 -12.06 28.50
C ALA A 14 9.29 -12.50 28.15
N PHE A 15 9.48 -13.76 27.71
CA PHE A 15 10.78 -14.25 27.26
C PHE A 15 11.23 -13.61 25.93
N SER A 16 10.29 -13.42 25.00
CA SER A 16 10.59 -12.76 23.71
C SER A 16 11.03 -11.30 23.89
N THR A 17 10.40 -10.58 24.82
CA THR A 17 10.78 -9.20 25.14
C THR A 17 12.11 -9.16 25.89
N PHE A 18 12.34 -10.08 26.84
CA PHE A 18 13.62 -10.19 27.55
C PHE A 18 14.80 -10.42 26.59
N THR A 19 14.63 -11.37 25.66
CA THR A 19 15.68 -11.72 24.68
C THR A 19 15.95 -10.61 23.67
N ALA A 20 14.96 -9.81 23.28
CA ALA A 20 15.16 -8.66 22.39
C ALA A 20 16.14 -7.62 22.97
N PHE A 21 16.05 -7.33 24.27
CA PHE A 21 16.96 -6.39 24.95
C PHE A 21 18.37 -6.98 25.13
N GLU A 22 18.50 -8.27 25.45
CA GLU A 22 19.81 -8.94 25.52
C GLU A 22 20.49 -9.04 24.16
N GLU A 23 19.72 -9.34 23.10
CA GLU A 23 20.25 -9.48 21.75
C GLU A 23 20.76 -8.14 21.18
N TYR A 24 20.19 -7.00 21.58
CA TYR A 24 20.64 -5.69 21.10
C TYR A 24 22.13 -5.44 21.38
N PHE A 25 22.61 -5.76 22.59
CA PHE A 25 24.01 -5.58 23.00
C PHE A 25 24.92 -6.76 22.65
N ASN A 26 24.38 -7.82 22.05
CA ASN A 26 25.14 -9.02 21.72
C ASN A 26 25.55 -9.04 20.24
N PHE A 27 26.85 -8.94 19.99
CA PHE A 27 27.46 -9.00 18.66
C PHE A 27 27.99 -10.40 18.29
N SER A 28 28.05 -11.32 19.27
CA SER A 28 28.70 -12.63 19.13
C SER A 28 27.85 -13.71 18.45
N GLY A 29 26.60 -13.41 18.09
CA GLY A 29 25.67 -14.38 17.48
C GLY A 29 25.11 -15.44 18.45
N ARG A 30 25.51 -15.40 19.72
CA ARG A 30 24.97 -16.26 20.80
C ARG A 30 23.53 -15.87 21.10
N LYS A 31 22.61 -16.84 21.06
CA LYS A 31 21.19 -16.64 21.38
C LYS A 31 20.78 -17.62 22.49
N TYR A 32 19.66 -17.33 23.13
CA TYR A 32 19.08 -18.18 24.16
C TYR A 32 17.78 -18.80 23.65
N ARG A 33 17.60 -20.10 23.84
CA ARG A 33 16.31 -20.77 23.63
C ARG A 33 15.71 -21.11 24.99
N LEU A 34 14.43 -20.77 25.19
CA LEU A 34 13.70 -21.10 26.40
C LEU A 34 13.46 -22.61 26.48
N ILE A 35 13.94 -23.22 27.56
CA ILE A 35 13.63 -24.61 27.92
C ILE A 35 12.38 -24.65 28.78
N ASP A 36 12.36 -23.86 29.86
CA ASP A 36 11.26 -23.82 30.83
C ASP A 36 11.18 -22.46 31.54
N SER A 37 10.02 -22.13 32.11
CA SER A 37 9.82 -20.91 32.89
C SER A 37 9.16 -21.23 34.23
N SER A 38 9.77 -20.77 35.31
CA SER A 38 9.25 -20.92 36.68
C SER A 38 9.11 -19.55 37.36
N SER A 39 8.37 -19.49 38.46
CA SER A 39 8.28 -18.30 39.30
C SER A 39 8.84 -18.63 40.68
N THR A 40 9.89 -17.92 41.11
CA THR A 40 10.51 -18.11 42.42
C THR A 40 10.74 -16.73 43.06
N GLN A 41 10.25 -16.56 44.30
CA GLN A 41 10.39 -15.32 45.06
C GLN A 41 9.93 -14.04 44.31
N GLY A 42 8.79 -14.11 43.61
CA GLY A 42 8.20 -12.95 42.91
C GLY A 42 8.91 -12.52 41.62
N LYS A 43 9.96 -13.24 41.19
CA LYS A 43 10.61 -13.06 39.89
C LYS A 43 10.28 -14.24 38.97
N GLN A 44 10.07 -13.93 37.68
CA GLN A 44 9.91 -14.97 36.67
C GLN A 44 11.30 -15.41 36.18
N CYS A 45 11.61 -16.68 36.41
CA CYS A 45 12.87 -17.32 36.05
C CYS A 45 12.74 -18.04 34.70
N PHE A 46 13.68 -17.78 33.80
CA PHE A 46 13.78 -18.46 32.51
C PHE A 46 14.96 -19.43 32.53
N LYS A 47 14.69 -20.72 32.37
CA LYS A 47 15.71 -21.73 32.14
C LYS A 47 15.99 -21.79 30.64
N VAL A 48 17.24 -21.54 30.25
CA VAL A 48 17.61 -21.36 28.83
C VAL A 48 18.80 -22.22 28.44
N GLU A 49 18.81 -22.68 27.19
CA GLU A 49 19.99 -23.24 26.52
C GLU A 49 20.62 -22.17 25.60
N PRO A 50 21.96 -22.01 25.63
CA PRO A 50 22.64 -21.21 24.63
C PRO A 50 22.67 -21.97 23.31
N PHE A 51 22.38 -21.30 22.20
CA PHE A 51 22.65 -21.82 20.86
C PHE A 51 23.41 -20.79 20.03
N SER A 52 24.37 -21.25 19.25
CA SER A 52 25.15 -20.41 18.34
C SER A 52 24.40 -20.27 17.03
N SER A 53 24.14 -19.03 16.60
CA SER A 53 23.64 -18.73 15.26
C SER A 53 24.72 -18.00 14.48
N LYS A 54 24.79 -18.21 13.15
CA LYS A 54 25.74 -17.48 12.30
C LYS A 54 25.53 -15.96 12.51
N PRO A 55 26.60 -15.19 12.78
CA PRO A 55 26.47 -13.76 13.02
C PRO A 55 25.87 -13.07 11.78
N ASN A 56 24.79 -12.32 11.99
CA ASN A 56 24.12 -11.57 10.91
C ASN A 56 24.87 -10.24 10.70
N ILE A 57 25.77 -10.23 9.71
CA ILE A 57 26.66 -9.09 9.40
C ILE A 57 25.86 -7.81 9.13
N PRO A 58 24.81 -7.79 8.28
CA PRO A 58 23.97 -6.61 8.09
C PRO A 58 23.35 -6.08 9.38
N LEU A 59 22.83 -6.97 10.23
CA LEU A 59 22.21 -6.57 11.50
C LEU A 59 23.23 -6.01 12.50
N ASN A 60 24.44 -6.57 12.52
CA ASN A 60 25.52 -6.06 13.35
C ASN A 60 25.99 -4.67 12.89
N ILE A 61 26.08 -4.41 11.58
CA ILE A 61 26.37 -3.07 11.04
C ILE A 61 25.28 -2.07 11.47
N LEU A 62 24.01 -2.46 11.39
CA LEU A 62 22.89 -1.60 11.81
C LEU A 62 22.93 -1.31 13.31
N LYS A 63 23.31 -2.29 14.15
CA LYS A 63 23.51 -2.09 15.59
C LYS A 63 24.66 -1.12 15.88
N VAL A 64 25.77 -1.20 15.14
CA VAL A 64 26.90 -0.26 15.28
C VAL A 64 26.48 1.17 14.91
N ILE A 65 25.75 1.34 13.82
CA ILE A 65 25.19 2.65 13.41
C ILE A 65 24.21 3.17 14.47
N SER A 66 23.34 2.29 14.98
CA SER A 66 22.42 2.61 16.08
C SER A 66 23.16 3.05 17.34
N CYS A 67 24.29 2.40 17.68
CA CYS A 67 25.14 2.80 18.80
C CYS A 67 25.73 4.21 18.65
N ALA A 68 25.99 4.67 17.43
CA ALA A 68 26.47 6.03 17.18
C ALA A 68 25.41 7.12 17.47
N THR A 69 24.13 6.77 17.49
CA THR A 69 23.04 7.74 17.75
C THR A 69 22.79 8.05 19.22
N LEU A 70 23.42 7.30 20.15
CA LEU A 70 23.34 7.39 21.63
C LEU A 70 21.94 7.22 22.26
N ILE A 71 20.86 7.70 21.62
CA ILE A 71 19.47 7.63 22.09
C ILE A 71 18.97 6.17 22.14
N ILE A 72 19.18 5.40 21.07
CA ILE A 72 18.71 4.01 20.99
C ILE A 72 19.44 3.11 22.01
N PRO A 73 20.77 3.18 22.17
CA PRO A 73 21.48 2.51 23.26
C PRO A 73 20.95 2.84 24.65
N LEU A 74 20.60 4.12 24.91
CA LEU A 74 20.08 4.55 26.21
C LEU A 74 18.73 3.89 26.52
N ILE A 75 17.81 3.89 25.56
CA ILE A 75 16.48 3.25 25.67
C ILE A 75 16.63 1.73 25.87
N MET A 76 17.52 1.10 25.10
CA MET A 76 17.76 -0.35 25.19
C MET A 76 18.45 -0.73 26.51
N ALA A 77 19.36 0.10 27.03
CA ALA A 77 20.00 -0.12 28.32
C ALA A 77 19.00 0.03 29.48
N LEU A 78 18.11 1.03 29.41
CA LEU A 78 17.04 1.22 30.39
C LEU A 78 16.06 0.04 30.38
N GLY A 79 15.65 -0.41 29.19
CA GLY A 79 14.82 -1.60 29.01
C GLY A 79 15.49 -2.84 29.59
N ARG A 80 16.77 -3.07 29.27
CA ARG A 80 17.57 -4.16 29.84
C ARG A 80 17.60 -4.14 31.37
N MET A 81 17.83 -2.97 31.97
CA MET A 81 17.85 -2.82 33.43
C MET A 81 16.50 -3.13 34.08
N ILE A 82 15.40 -2.66 33.48
CA ILE A 82 14.03 -2.97 33.94
C ILE A 82 13.75 -4.48 33.84
N MET A 83 14.19 -5.12 32.75
CA MET A 83 13.99 -6.56 32.56
C MET A 83 14.79 -7.39 33.56
N HIS A 84 16.05 -7.05 33.85
CA HIS A 84 16.86 -7.76 34.88
C HIS A 84 16.36 -7.58 36.31
N ARG A 85 15.56 -6.54 36.59
CA ARG A 85 14.85 -6.41 37.88
C ARG A 85 13.69 -7.39 38.01
N LYS A 86 13.00 -7.71 36.91
CA LYS A 86 11.78 -8.54 36.87
C LYS A 86 12.04 -10.02 36.56
N PHE A 87 13.12 -10.31 35.85
CA PHE A 87 13.42 -11.63 35.30
C PHE A 87 14.80 -12.11 35.75
N SER A 88 14.97 -13.41 35.87
CA SER A 88 16.27 -14.05 36.13
C SER A 88 16.49 -15.20 35.16
N VAL A 89 17.74 -15.40 34.72
CA VAL A 89 18.08 -16.40 33.71
C VAL A 89 19.03 -17.42 34.30
N ILE A 90 18.68 -18.70 34.17
CA ILE A 90 19.52 -19.83 34.55
C ILE A 90 19.97 -20.52 33.25
N VAL A 91 21.27 -20.47 32.96
CA VAL A 91 21.86 -21.07 31.77
C VAL A 91 22.29 -22.50 32.10
N GLU A 92 21.68 -23.48 31.45
CA GLU A 92 22.10 -24.88 31.57
C GLU A 92 23.31 -25.10 30.66
N LYS A 93 24.47 -25.47 31.23
CA LYS A 93 25.66 -25.82 30.45
C LYS A 93 25.48 -27.24 29.92
N GLU A 94 25.68 -27.45 28.63
CA GLU A 94 25.79 -28.80 28.04
C GLU A 94 26.83 -29.61 28.82
N GLN A 95 26.43 -30.76 29.38
CA GLN A 95 27.41 -31.76 29.80
C GLN A 95 28.06 -32.36 28.55
N PRO A 96 29.40 -32.48 28.48
CA PRO A 96 30.06 -33.12 27.35
C PRO A 96 29.58 -34.57 27.23
N LYS A 97 29.00 -34.93 26.09
CA LYS A 97 28.79 -36.35 25.75
C LYS A 97 30.16 -36.98 25.55
N THR A 98 30.59 -37.78 26.51
CA THR A 98 31.67 -38.76 26.36
C THR A 98 31.32 -39.68 25.18
N LEU A 99 32.18 -39.69 24.16
CA LEU A 99 32.16 -40.73 23.13
C LEU A 99 32.51 -42.07 23.80
N PRO A 100 31.81 -43.18 23.48
CA PRO A 100 32.37 -44.49 23.73
C PRO A 100 33.46 -44.76 22.67
N ASP A 101 34.65 -45.09 23.17
CA ASP A 101 35.77 -45.62 22.40
C ASP A 101 35.36 -46.87 21.60
N ALA A 102 35.77 -46.89 20.33
CA ALA A 102 36.03 -48.13 19.60
C ALA A 102 37.13 -47.88 18.58
N HIS A 103 38.37 -48.04 19.03
CA HIS A 103 39.43 -48.58 18.20
C HIS A 103 38.96 -49.89 17.56
N GLN A 104 39.04 -50.02 16.23
CA GLN A 104 39.75 -51.12 15.55
C GLN A 104 39.74 -50.96 14.01
N ILE A 105 40.87 -50.48 13.50
CA ILE A 105 41.76 -51.14 12.51
C ILE A 105 41.22 -51.52 11.10
N LYS A 106 41.90 -50.92 10.09
CA LYS A 106 42.56 -51.47 8.87
C LYS A 106 42.15 -50.71 7.59
N THR A 107 42.83 -49.61 7.25
CA THR A 107 44.08 -49.46 6.45
C THR A 107 43.96 -49.81 4.97
N SER A 108 44.29 -48.80 4.15
CA SER A 108 45.23 -48.79 3.01
C SER A 108 44.61 -48.01 1.85
N GLY A 109 45.20 -46.98 1.26
CA GLY A 109 46.46 -46.23 1.45
C GLY A 109 46.26 -44.89 0.72
N GLU A 110 46.79 -43.78 1.24
CA GLU A 110 48.04 -43.15 0.76
C GLU A 110 47.97 -42.78 -0.75
N ASN A 111 48.14 -41.54 -1.22
CA ASN A 111 48.90 -40.42 -0.66
C ASN A 111 48.38 -39.06 -1.20
N GLN A 112 48.30 -38.11 -0.26
CA GLN A 112 48.42 -36.64 -0.42
C GLN A 112 49.79 -36.27 -1.07
N PRO A 113 50.16 -35.00 -1.38
CA PRO A 113 49.76 -33.76 -0.70
C PRO A 113 49.54 -32.50 -1.59
N ILE A 114 48.72 -31.53 -1.15
CA ILE A 114 49.08 -30.20 -0.51
C ILE A 114 49.78 -29.25 -1.53
N THR A 115 49.42 -27.98 -1.79
CA THR A 115 49.26 -26.76 -0.94
C THR A 115 48.75 -25.64 -1.89
N ASN A 116 47.75 -24.83 -1.51
CA ASN A 116 47.84 -23.44 -1.01
C ASN A 116 48.41 -22.31 -1.91
N HIS A 117 47.67 -21.19 -1.84
CA HIS A 117 48.15 -19.81 -1.71
C HIS A 117 48.21 -18.84 -2.93
N THR A 118 47.31 -17.85 -2.86
CA THR A 118 47.51 -16.38 -2.96
C THR A 118 47.75 -15.62 -4.28
N ASN A 119 46.82 -14.69 -4.52
CA ASN A 119 46.97 -13.24 -4.74
C ASN A 119 47.74 -12.64 -5.94
N ARG A 120 47.01 -11.69 -6.57
CA ARG A 120 47.38 -10.33 -7.05
C ARG A 120 47.82 -10.10 -8.52
N LEU A 121 46.98 -9.30 -9.18
CA LEU A 121 47.23 -8.06 -9.96
C LEU A 121 48.14 -8.09 -11.22
N ASN A 122 47.48 -7.96 -12.39
CA ASN A 122 47.70 -7.08 -13.58
C ASN A 122 49.02 -6.29 -13.71
N PRO A 123 49.56 -5.99 -14.94
CA PRO A 123 48.87 -5.10 -15.91
C PRO A 123 49.27 -5.14 -17.42
N LEU A 124 48.62 -4.22 -18.18
CA LEU A 124 49.01 -3.57 -19.46
C LEU A 124 48.75 -4.27 -20.81
N GLY A 125 48.05 -3.53 -21.70
CA GLY A 125 47.87 -3.86 -23.12
C GLY A 125 46.90 -2.91 -23.84
N SER A 126 47.43 -1.77 -24.30
CA SER A 126 46.80 -0.72 -25.12
C SER A 126 46.56 -1.17 -26.57
N THR A 127 45.46 -0.70 -27.22
CA THR A 127 45.45 0.14 -28.45
C THR A 127 44.09 0.10 -29.18
N CYS A 128 43.66 1.27 -29.67
CA CYS A 128 42.51 1.50 -30.56
C CYS A 128 42.89 1.40 -32.06
N PRO A 129 41.89 1.35 -32.96
CA PRO A 129 41.95 1.99 -34.28
C PRO A 129 40.75 2.94 -34.58
N PRO A 130 40.78 3.72 -35.69
CA PRO A 130 40.38 5.14 -35.69
C PRO A 130 39.11 5.52 -36.50
N VAL A 131 38.79 6.82 -36.39
CA VAL A 131 37.72 7.62 -37.01
C VAL A 131 38.11 8.06 -38.44
N ASN A 132 37.13 8.20 -39.34
CA ASN A 132 37.23 9.18 -40.44
C ASN A 132 35.88 9.83 -40.77
N GLN A 133 35.93 11.13 -41.08
CA GLN A 133 34.83 12.05 -41.36
C GLN A 133 34.69 12.29 -42.87
N ASN A 134 33.46 12.57 -43.35
CA ASN A 134 33.15 13.57 -44.39
C ASN A 134 31.62 13.70 -44.54
N ALA A 135 31.13 14.94 -44.51
CA ALA A 135 29.75 15.36 -44.83
C ALA A 135 29.71 15.95 -46.27
N PRO A 136 28.53 16.20 -46.89
CA PRO A 136 27.85 17.48 -46.69
C PRO A 136 26.30 17.47 -46.77
N VAL A 137 25.76 18.69 -46.59
CA VAL A 137 24.40 19.20 -46.34
C VAL A 137 23.46 19.20 -47.57
N SER A 138 22.12 19.03 -47.40
CA SER A 138 21.05 19.89 -48.00
C SER A 138 19.60 19.29 -47.98
N SER A 139 18.67 20.17 -47.60
CA SER A 139 17.27 20.37 -48.07
C SER A 139 16.10 19.41 -47.79
N SER A 140 15.05 20.07 -47.32
CA SER A 140 13.62 19.77 -47.22
C SER A 140 12.90 19.25 -48.47
N ALA A 141 12.02 18.25 -48.33
CA ALA A 141 10.71 18.11 -48.99
C ALA A 141 9.96 16.84 -48.50
N PRO A 142 8.60 16.81 -48.54
CA PRO A 142 7.77 15.85 -47.81
C PRO A 142 7.58 14.52 -48.55
N LEU A 143 7.51 13.42 -47.81
CA LEU A 143 7.14 12.10 -48.38
C LEU A 143 5.62 11.98 -48.47
N THR A 144 5.15 12.09 -49.70
CA THR A 144 3.83 11.76 -50.21
C THR A 144 3.46 10.31 -49.89
N ILE A 145 2.27 10.13 -49.32
CA ILE A 145 1.65 8.83 -49.04
C ILE A 145 1.10 8.28 -50.36
N ASN A 146 1.61 7.15 -50.84
CA ASN A 146 0.91 6.33 -51.84
C ASN A 146 0.13 5.23 -51.10
N PRO A 147 -1.18 5.05 -51.41
CA PRO A 147 -2.00 4.01 -50.82
C PRO A 147 -1.75 2.68 -51.54
N THR A 148 -2.11 1.59 -50.86
CA THR A 148 -2.28 0.24 -51.39
C THR A 148 -1.04 -0.67 -51.35
N GLN A 149 -0.75 -1.19 -50.16
CA GLN A 149 -0.46 -2.62 -50.01
C GLN A 149 -1.34 -3.15 -48.88
N THR A 150 -2.43 -3.80 -49.28
CA THR A 150 -3.30 -4.60 -48.42
C THR A 150 -2.47 -5.78 -47.91
N ALA A 151 -1.77 -5.58 -46.79
CA ALA A 151 -1.18 -6.68 -46.05
C ALA A 151 -2.31 -7.58 -45.57
N ALA A 152 -2.23 -8.85 -45.94
CA ALA A 152 -3.17 -9.89 -45.51
C ALA A 152 -3.35 -9.82 -43.99
N ILE A 153 -4.59 -9.63 -43.56
CA ILE A 153 -5.00 -9.76 -42.17
C ILE A 153 -4.66 -11.21 -41.77
N PRO A 154 -3.74 -11.44 -40.82
CA PRO A 154 -3.53 -12.79 -40.32
C PRO A 154 -4.86 -13.25 -39.74
N GLN A 155 -5.36 -14.40 -40.22
CA GLN A 155 -6.53 -15.06 -39.65
C GLN A 155 -6.32 -15.13 -38.14
N LYS A 156 -7.16 -14.42 -37.38
CA LYS A 156 -7.24 -14.57 -35.93
C LYS A 156 -7.53 -16.05 -35.69
N GLU A 157 -6.55 -16.78 -35.17
CA GLU A 157 -6.87 -17.98 -34.40
C GLU A 157 -8.01 -17.59 -33.45
N ASN A 158 -9.10 -18.35 -33.48
CA ASN A 158 -10.22 -18.20 -32.56
C ASN A 158 -9.72 -18.63 -31.17
N LEU A 159 -8.88 -17.78 -30.57
CA LEU A 159 -8.44 -17.92 -29.19
C LEU A 159 -9.67 -17.67 -28.34
N GLU A 160 -10.03 -18.66 -27.52
CA GLU A 160 -11.10 -18.51 -26.54
C GLU A 160 -10.86 -17.23 -25.71
N PRO A 161 -11.93 -16.47 -25.43
CA PRO A 161 -11.80 -15.22 -24.71
C PRO A 161 -11.29 -15.50 -23.28
N LYS A 162 -10.24 -14.80 -22.88
CA LYS A 162 -9.68 -14.91 -21.52
C LYS A 162 -10.46 -14.14 -20.46
N PHE A 163 -11.30 -13.21 -20.92
CA PHE A 163 -12.09 -12.33 -20.08
C PHE A 163 -13.55 -12.43 -20.49
N ILE A 164 -14.42 -12.38 -19.48
CA ILE A 164 -15.87 -12.35 -19.66
C ILE A 164 -16.22 -11.05 -20.39
N ALA A 165 -17.29 -11.05 -21.19
CA ALA A 165 -17.79 -9.81 -21.77
C ALA A 165 -18.21 -8.83 -20.63
N PRO A 166 -18.02 -7.52 -20.80
CA PRO A 166 -18.49 -6.55 -19.82
C PRO A 166 -20.02 -6.62 -19.71
N ASP A 167 -20.54 -6.51 -18.48
CA ASP A 167 -21.98 -6.38 -18.27
C ASP A 167 -22.46 -5.05 -18.89
N PRO A 168 -23.47 -5.07 -19.80
CA PRO A 168 -24.04 -3.85 -20.37
C PRO A 168 -24.56 -2.87 -19.32
N GLN A 169 -25.09 -3.36 -18.20
CA GLN A 169 -25.61 -2.54 -17.11
C GLN A 169 -24.48 -1.83 -16.37
N ASP A 170 -23.39 -2.52 -16.03
CA ASP A 170 -22.20 -1.90 -15.43
C ASP A 170 -21.58 -0.86 -16.36
N SER A 171 -21.56 -1.14 -17.66
CA SER A 171 -21.02 -0.22 -18.68
C SER A 171 -21.86 1.07 -18.76
N LYS A 172 -23.18 0.94 -18.67
CA LYS A 172 -24.11 2.07 -18.63
C LYS A 172 -23.96 2.89 -17.34
N GLU A 173 -23.91 2.23 -16.18
CA GLU A 173 -23.72 2.89 -14.88
C GLU A 173 -22.41 3.70 -14.84
N LEU A 174 -21.34 3.16 -15.41
CA LEU A 174 -20.07 3.84 -15.53
C LEU A 174 -20.16 5.07 -16.45
N ALA A 175 -20.81 4.93 -17.61
CA ALA A 175 -21.00 6.04 -18.54
C ALA A 175 -21.84 7.16 -17.92
N ASP A 176 -22.92 6.83 -17.21
CA ASP A 176 -23.77 7.78 -16.50
C ASP A 176 -22.98 8.50 -15.39
N THR A 177 -22.15 7.76 -14.63
CA THR A 177 -21.26 8.31 -13.60
C THR A 177 -20.26 9.29 -14.19
N ILE A 178 -19.60 8.92 -15.30
CA ILE A 178 -18.64 9.76 -16.02
C ILE A 178 -19.34 11.03 -16.52
N HIS A 179 -20.51 10.89 -17.15
CA HIS A 179 -21.27 12.02 -17.69
C HIS A 179 -21.69 12.99 -16.59
N GLN A 180 -22.21 12.48 -15.46
CA GLN A 180 -22.60 13.30 -14.31
C GLN A 180 -21.40 14.06 -13.74
N PHE A 181 -20.29 13.37 -13.48
CA PHE A 181 -19.08 13.99 -12.97
C PHE A 181 -18.52 15.05 -13.92
N LYS A 182 -18.37 14.72 -15.22
CA LYS A 182 -17.83 15.63 -16.23
C LYS A 182 -18.69 16.89 -16.37
N THR A 183 -20.00 16.73 -16.38
CA THR A 183 -20.95 17.87 -16.40
C THR A 183 -20.78 18.74 -15.16
N GLY A 184 -20.65 18.13 -13.97
CA GLY A 184 -20.38 18.84 -12.72
C GLY A 184 -19.07 19.62 -12.75
N ALA A 185 -17.97 18.97 -13.16
CA ALA A 185 -16.64 19.56 -13.27
C ALA A 185 -16.60 20.76 -14.22
N LEU A 186 -17.14 20.62 -15.43
CA LEU A 186 -17.20 21.72 -16.39
C LEU A 186 -18.10 22.86 -15.90
N LYS A 187 -19.20 22.55 -15.21
CA LYS A 187 -20.06 23.57 -14.60
C LYS A 187 -19.31 24.33 -13.50
N ALA A 188 -18.65 23.62 -12.57
CA ALA A 188 -17.88 24.24 -11.50
C ALA A 188 -16.70 25.08 -12.03
N PHE A 189 -16.06 24.61 -13.11
CA PHE A 189 -15.00 25.34 -13.81
C PHE A 189 -15.51 26.66 -14.42
N ASN A 190 -16.62 26.60 -15.15
CA ASN A 190 -17.15 27.75 -15.89
C ASN A 190 -17.91 28.75 -15.00
N GLN A 191 -18.48 28.31 -13.88
CA GLN A 191 -19.26 29.13 -12.96
C GLN A 191 -18.43 29.68 -11.79
N ALA A 192 -17.14 29.96 -12.02
CA ALA A 192 -16.27 30.59 -11.02
C ALA A 192 -17.05 31.71 -10.30
N ASN A 193 -17.22 31.56 -8.97
CA ASN A 193 -17.89 32.48 -8.04
C ASN A 193 -19.37 32.26 -7.66
N THR A 194 -20.10 31.24 -8.13
CA THR A 194 -21.42 30.90 -7.52
C THR A 194 -21.28 29.88 -6.39
N GLN A 195 -20.71 30.29 -5.26
CA GLN A 195 -20.89 29.57 -3.99
C GLN A 195 -22.14 30.10 -3.30
N GLY A 196 -23.30 29.49 -3.57
CA GLY A 196 -24.41 29.54 -2.62
C GLY A 196 -24.14 28.51 -1.53
N SER A 197 -23.93 28.92 -0.27
CA SER A 197 -24.01 27.96 0.82
C SER A 197 -25.48 27.58 1.00
N VAL A 198 -25.82 26.33 0.74
CA VAL A 198 -27.07 25.78 1.25
C VAL A 198 -26.87 25.71 2.77
N GLY A 199 -27.61 26.50 3.53
CA GLY A 199 -27.50 26.51 4.98
C GLY A 199 -27.78 25.11 5.51
N LEU A 200 -26.73 24.43 5.98
CA LEU A 200 -26.87 23.12 6.63
C LEU A 200 -27.32 23.31 8.07
N ASP A 201 -28.35 22.58 8.48
CA ASP A 201 -28.82 22.55 9.85
C ASP A 201 -27.96 21.57 10.68
N PHE A 202 -27.13 22.11 11.56
CA PHE A 202 -26.26 21.36 12.47
C PHE A 202 -26.93 21.03 13.81
N THR A 203 -28.23 20.76 13.80
CA THR A 203 -28.96 20.29 14.98
C THR A 203 -29.33 18.81 14.84
N LEU A 204 -29.44 18.14 15.99
CA LEU A 204 -29.90 16.75 16.08
C LEU A 204 -31.10 16.70 17.03
N SER A 205 -32.08 15.87 16.68
CA SER A 205 -33.13 15.43 17.60
C SER A 205 -32.55 14.50 18.67
N SER A 206 -33.22 14.41 19.83
CA SER A 206 -32.81 13.50 20.91
C SER A 206 -32.76 12.03 20.46
N ALA A 207 -33.59 11.63 19.49
CA ALA A 207 -33.53 10.29 18.90
C ALA A 207 -32.23 10.06 18.11
N GLN A 208 -31.81 11.03 17.29
CA GLN A 208 -30.55 10.97 16.55
C GLN A 208 -29.33 11.00 17.49
N GLU A 209 -29.36 11.84 18.52
CA GLU A 209 -28.33 11.89 19.57
C GLU A 209 -28.15 10.54 20.26
N ASN A 210 -29.25 9.88 20.63
CA ASN A 210 -29.21 8.55 21.24
C ASN A 210 -28.59 7.49 20.32
N ILE A 211 -28.91 7.52 19.02
CA ILE A 211 -28.30 6.61 18.03
C ILE A 211 -26.78 6.88 17.92
N LEU A 212 -26.37 8.16 17.86
CA LEU A 212 -24.96 8.55 17.82
C LEU A 212 -24.19 8.05 19.05
N LEU A 213 -24.77 8.20 20.25
CA LEU A 213 -24.16 7.73 21.49
C LEU A 213 -24.03 6.19 21.54
N GLN A 214 -25.03 5.45 21.04
CA GLN A 214 -24.99 4.00 20.94
C GLN A 214 -23.89 3.54 19.96
N ALA A 215 -23.77 4.21 18.82
CA ALA A 215 -22.71 3.95 17.84
C ALA A 215 -21.32 4.23 18.45
N ASP A 216 -21.17 5.36 19.13
CA ASP A 216 -19.93 5.75 19.80
C ASP A 216 -19.51 4.76 20.90
N ALA A 217 -20.45 4.28 21.72
CA ALA A 217 -20.17 3.29 22.76
C ALA A 217 -19.65 1.96 22.19
N LYS A 218 -20.17 1.55 21.03
CA LYS A 218 -19.76 0.31 20.36
C LYS A 218 -18.54 0.48 19.45
N LYS A 219 -18.01 1.70 19.26
CA LYS A 219 -16.90 2.01 18.34
C LYS A 219 -15.60 1.24 18.61
N LYS A 220 -15.42 0.71 19.83
CA LYS A 220 -14.24 -0.08 20.22
C LYS A 220 -14.47 -1.60 20.16
N CYS A 221 -15.71 -2.06 19.98
CA CYS A 221 -16.03 -3.48 19.92
C CYS A 221 -15.52 -4.07 18.59
N ALA A 222 -14.93 -5.28 18.61
CA ALA A 222 -14.48 -5.97 17.41
C ALA A 222 -15.65 -6.54 16.57
N ALA A 223 -16.87 -6.52 17.11
CA ALA A 223 -18.07 -6.96 16.42
C ALA A 223 -18.55 -5.89 15.44
N ASN A 224 -18.63 -6.24 14.14
CA ASN A 224 -19.13 -5.39 13.07
C ASN A 224 -20.67 -5.31 13.05
N THR A 225 -21.33 -5.55 14.17
CA THR A 225 -22.80 -5.51 14.31
C THR A 225 -23.24 -4.16 14.87
N TRP A 226 -23.68 -3.30 13.96
CA TRP A 226 -24.18 -1.96 14.26
C TRP A 226 -25.71 -1.95 14.32
N PRO A 227 -26.32 -1.00 15.06
CA PRO A 227 -27.76 -0.75 14.94
C PRO A 227 -28.16 -0.48 13.49
N SER A 228 -29.40 -0.79 13.13
CA SER A 228 -29.94 -0.46 11.81
C SER A 228 -29.77 1.04 11.53
N GLY A 229 -29.34 1.37 10.31
CA GLY A 229 -29.10 2.76 9.91
C GLY A 229 -27.79 3.37 10.40
N VAL A 230 -26.87 2.57 10.98
CA VAL A 230 -25.55 3.04 11.43
C VAL A 230 -24.45 2.34 10.64
N LYS A 231 -23.51 3.12 10.10
CA LYS A 231 -22.26 2.60 9.54
C LYS A 231 -21.08 3.26 10.24
N VAL A 232 -20.04 2.49 10.52
CA VAL A 232 -18.84 2.99 11.20
C VAL A 232 -17.60 2.56 10.41
N ASN A 233 -16.82 3.55 9.98
CA ASN A 233 -15.52 3.32 9.35
C ASN A 233 -14.40 3.61 10.35
N ARG A 234 -13.42 2.72 10.42
CA ARG A 234 -12.25 2.83 11.31
C ARG A 234 -10.97 2.91 10.50
N GLY A 235 -10.12 3.88 10.83
CA GLY A 235 -8.80 4.07 10.23
C GLY A 235 -7.76 4.23 11.34
N GLY A 236 -7.07 3.14 11.69
CA GLY A 236 -6.14 3.15 12.84
C GLY A 236 -6.89 3.46 14.14
N VAL A 237 -6.52 4.56 14.79
CA VAL A 237 -7.18 5.06 16.03
C VAL A 237 -8.41 5.92 15.75
N ASN A 238 -8.61 6.34 14.50
CA ASN A 238 -9.69 7.25 14.11
C ASN A 238 -10.96 6.49 13.75
N CYS A 239 -12.11 7.11 14.04
CA CYS A 239 -13.44 6.56 13.81
C CYS A 239 -14.33 7.61 13.15
N VAL A 240 -15.09 7.22 12.14
CA VAL A 240 -16.11 8.05 11.49
C VAL A 240 -17.44 7.29 11.52
N ILE A 241 -18.48 7.95 12.03
CA ILE A 241 -19.82 7.40 12.18
C ILE A 241 -20.74 8.05 11.14
N PHE A 242 -21.52 7.22 10.45
CA PHE A 242 -22.54 7.62 9.50
C PHE A 242 -23.90 7.18 10.04
N LEU A 243 -24.87 8.09 9.98
CA LEU A 243 -26.24 7.84 10.43
C LEU A 243 -27.19 8.02 9.24
N ASP A 244 -27.97 7.01 8.90
CA ASP A 244 -28.96 7.09 7.82
C ASP A 244 -30.08 8.10 8.15
N CYS A 245 -30.32 8.37 9.45
CA CYS A 245 -31.24 9.41 9.92
C CYS A 245 -30.65 10.83 9.87
N ALA A 246 -29.37 11.00 9.52
CA ALA A 246 -28.72 12.28 9.27
C ALA A 246 -27.74 12.14 8.08
N PRO A 247 -28.25 11.79 6.88
CA PRO A 247 -27.44 11.31 5.76
C PRO A 247 -26.50 12.36 5.17
N GLN A 248 -26.77 13.64 5.44
CA GLN A 248 -25.99 14.79 5.01
C GLN A 248 -24.75 15.06 5.88
N PHE A 249 -24.57 14.33 6.98
CA PHE A 249 -23.46 14.51 7.91
C PHE A 249 -22.66 13.22 8.15
N VAL A 250 -21.41 13.44 8.55
CA VAL A 250 -20.56 12.44 9.20
C VAL A 250 -20.19 12.93 10.58
N PHE A 251 -20.02 12.01 11.52
CA PHE A 251 -19.69 12.32 12.90
C PHE A 251 -18.33 11.75 13.26
N LYS A 252 -17.43 12.60 13.74
CA LYS A 252 -16.09 12.21 14.21
C LYS A 252 -16.04 12.37 15.73
N PRO A 253 -16.01 11.28 16.50
CA PRO A 253 -15.86 11.38 17.94
C PRO A 253 -14.52 12.02 18.31
N MET A 254 -14.55 12.94 19.27
CA MET A 254 -13.35 13.64 19.74
C MET A 254 -13.06 13.27 21.20
N ASP A 255 -11.78 13.10 21.53
CA ASP A 255 -11.36 12.69 22.87
C ASP A 255 -11.56 13.80 23.92
N SER A 256 -11.60 15.06 23.48
CA SER A 256 -11.81 16.22 24.36
C SER A 256 -12.36 17.42 23.59
N GLU A 257 -12.88 18.41 24.33
CA GLU A 257 -13.25 19.70 23.77
C GLU A 257 -12.06 20.40 23.09
N LYS A 258 -10.87 20.30 23.68
CA LYS A 258 -9.64 20.90 23.12
C LYS A 258 -9.34 20.32 21.73
N ALA A 259 -9.35 18.99 21.59
CA ALA A 259 -9.13 18.34 20.30
C ALA A 259 -10.21 18.74 19.27
N ALA A 260 -11.47 18.88 19.70
CA ALA A 260 -12.55 19.33 18.83
C ALA A 260 -12.34 20.78 18.34
N LYS A 261 -11.87 21.68 19.20
CA LYS A 261 -11.53 23.07 18.85
C LYS A 261 -10.36 23.14 17.89
N GLU A 262 -9.26 22.43 18.17
CA GLU A 262 -8.10 22.37 17.28
C GLU A 262 -8.48 21.89 15.87
N TYR A 263 -9.32 20.86 15.77
CA TYR A 263 -9.84 20.38 14.49
C TYR A 263 -10.64 21.47 13.74
N LEU A 264 -11.53 22.17 14.46
CA LEU A 264 -12.36 23.21 13.87
C LEU A 264 -11.53 24.43 13.43
N GLU A 265 -10.53 24.83 14.20
CA GLU A 265 -9.61 25.92 13.88
C GLU A 265 -8.85 25.66 12.57
N ILE A 266 -8.33 24.43 12.38
CA ILE A 266 -7.68 24.02 11.13
C ILE A 266 -8.64 24.14 9.94
N ASN A 267 -9.88 23.64 10.07
CA ASN A 267 -10.88 23.74 9.01
C ASN A 267 -11.26 25.20 8.69
N GLN A 268 -11.41 26.04 9.71
CA GLN A 268 -11.72 27.46 9.53
C GLN A 268 -10.58 28.22 8.84
N GLN A 269 -9.34 27.92 9.19
CA GLN A 269 -8.17 28.49 8.51
C GLN A 269 -8.10 28.05 7.05
N ALA A 270 -8.36 26.78 6.76
CA ALA A 270 -8.42 26.27 5.39
C ALA A 270 -9.54 26.95 4.58
N LEU A 271 -10.73 27.10 5.16
CA LEU A 271 -11.85 27.80 4.51
C LEU A 271 -11.49 29.25 4.22
N ARG A 272 -10.83 29.94 5.15
CA ARG A 272 -10.37 31.31 4.95
C ARG A 272 -9.44 31.43 3.75
N VAL A 273 -8.43 30.56 3.63
CA VAL A 273 -7.52 30.54 2.48
C VAL A 273 -8.28 30.29 1.18
N VAL A 274 -9.23 29.35 1.17
CA VAL A 274 -10.06 29.07 -0.02
C VAL A 274 -10.84 30.32 -0.46
N LEU A 275 -11.43 31.05 0.48
CA LEU A 275 -12.21 32.26 0.18
C LEU A 275 -11.31 33.44 -0.26
N GLU A 276 -10.23 33.71 0.48
CA GLU A 276 -9.32 34.83 0.21
C GLU A 276 -8.60 34.70 -1.14
N ASP A 277 -8.24 33.47 -1.53
CA ASP A 277 -7.54 33.20 -2.78
C ASP A 277 -8.43 32.82 -3.95
N ASN A 278 -9.75 32.84 -3.74
CA ASN A 278 -10.76 32.39 -4.69
C ASN A 278 -10.47 31.00 -5.26
N LEU A 279 -10.21 30.03 -4.38
CA LEU A 279 -9.95 28.63 -4.76
C LEU A 279 -11.28 27.89 -4.99
N TYR A 280 -12.04 28.32 -5.98
CA TYR A 280 -13.43 27.92 -6.19
C TYR A 280 -13.66 26.43 -6.53
N LEU A 281 -12.61 25.69 -6.93
CA LEU A 281 -12.65 24.23 -7.14
C LEU A 281 -12.29 23.45 -5.87
N ILE A 282 -11.91 24.13 -4.80
CA ILE A 282 -11.64 23.54 -3.49
C ILE A 282 -12.86 23.76 -2.60
N HIS A 283 -13.31 22.68 -1.97
CA HIS A 283 -14.40 22.68 -1.01
C HIS A 283 -13.89 22.22 0.36
N ILE A 284 -14.13 23.02 1.39
CA ILE A 284 -13.90 22.63 2.78
C ILE A 284 -15.27 22.24 3.37
N PRO A 285 -15.51 20.96 3.69
CA PRO A 285 -16.78 20.53 4.26
C PRO A 285 -17.12 21.27 5.54
N ALA A 286 -18.32 21.87 5.59
CA ALA A 286 -18.77 22.64 6.74
C ALA A 286 -18.76 21.77 8.01
N SER A 287 -18.22 22.29 9.11
CA SER A 287 -17.99 21.51 10.33
C SER A 287 -18.42 22.29 11.56
N LYS A 288 -19.02 21.60 12.53
CA LYS A 288 -19.40 22.16 13.83
C LYS A 288 -19.09 21.19 14.96
N ILE A 289 -18.70 21.73 16.10
CA ILE A 289 -18.60 20.95 17.34
C ILE A 289 -20.01 20.78 17.89
N ILE A 290 -20.42 19.54 18.15
CA ILE A 290 -21.62 19.23 18.91
C ILE A 290 -21.23 18.51 20.20
N LYS A 291 -21.91 18.85 21.29
CA LYS A 291 -21.79 18.16 22.57
C LYS A 291 -23.07 17.38 22.79
N VAL A 292 -22.95 16.06 22.91
CA VAL A 292 -24.07 15.17 23.19
C VAL A 292 -23.77 14.49 24.53
N GLN A 293 -24.54 14.83 25.56
CA GLN A 293 -24.20 14.53 26.96
C GLN A 293 -22.78 15.00 27.29
N ASP A 294 -21.91 14.13 27.81
CA ASP A 294 -20.52 14.46 28.17
C ASP A 294 -19.49 14.14 27.06
N LYS A 295 -19.96 13.90 25.82
CA LYS A 295 -19.10 13.55 24.69
C LYS A 295 -19.08 14.64 23.63
N PHE A 296 -17.92 14.82 23.01
CA PHE A 296 -17.70 15.79 21.94
C PHE A 296 -17.60 15.09 20.59
N PHE A 297 -18.24 15.66 19.59
CA PHE A 297 -18.18 15.20 18.21
C PHE A 297 -17.94 16.38 17.28
N ILE A 298 -17.23 16.14 16.18
CA ILE A 298 -17.34 16.97 14.99
C ILE A 298 -18.49 16.42 14.14
N MET A 299 -19.50 17.26 13.93
CA MET A 299 -20.52 17.06 12.91
C MET A 299 -20.03 17.77 11.64
N GLN A 300 -19.74 17.02 10.59
CA GLN A 300 -19.16 17.53 9.35
C GLN A 300 -20.06 17.19 8.17
N GLU A 301 -20.24 18.15 7.26
CA GLU A 301 -20.89 17.95 5.97
C GLU A 301 -20.31 16.73 5.25
N LYS A 302 -21.19 15.86 4.78
CA LYS A 302 -20.80 14.70 3.99
C LYS A 302 -20.66 15.09 2.53
N ALA A 303 -19.42 15.11 2.04
CA ALA A 303 -19.13 15.36 0.62
C ALA A 303 -19.72 14.27 -0.28
N ASN A 304 -20.34 14.66 -1.40
CA ASN A 304 -20.89 13.75 -2.39
C ASN A 304 -19.81 13.25 -3.37
N LEU A 305 -19.01 12.28 -2.90
CA LEU A 305 -17.84 11.78 -3.61
C LEU A 305 -18.23 10.94 -4.85
N VAL A 306 -17.46 11.08 -5.93
CA VAL A 306 -17.57 10.17 -7.11
C VAL A 306 -17.22 8.73 -6.72
N SER A 307 -16.20 8.58 -5.87
CA SER A 307 -15.83 7.29 -5.30
C SER A 307 -15.39 7.41 -3.84
N GLY A 308 -15.78 6.43 -3.01
CA GLY A 308 -15.42 6.37 -1.59
C GLY A 308 -14.10 5.66 -1.29
N SER A 309 -13.34 5.23 -2.30
CA SER A 309 -12.07 4.49 -2.11
C SER A 309 -10.88 5.22 -2.75
N PHE A 310 -9.70 5.05 -2.14
CA PHE A 310 -8.42 5.55 -2.65
C PHE A 310 -8.21 5.27 -4.13
N ARG A 311 -8.51 4.03 -4.56
CA ARG A 311 -8.29 3.58 -5.93
C ARG A 311 -9.33 4.13 -6.89
N GLY A 312 -10.58 4.21 -6.47
CA GLY A 312 -11.62 4.83 -7.29
C GLY A 312 -11.29 6.30 -7.53
N GLN A 313 -10.92 7.04 -6.49
CA GLN A 313 -10.49 8.44 -6.61
C GLN A 313 -9.26 8.60 -7.51
N LYS A 314 -8.25 7.73 -7.38
CA LYS A 314 -7.12 7.66 -8.32
C LYS A 314 -7.57 7.46 -9.78
N GLY A 315 -8.59 6.63 -10.00
CA GLY A 315 -9.24 6.45 -11.29
C GLY A 315 -9.91 7.70 -11.84
N VAL A 316 -10.65 8.43 -10.99
CA VAL A 316 -11.30 9.71 -11.37
C VAL A 316 -10.26 10.74 -11.81
N TYR A 317 -9.18 10.92 -11.04
CA TYR A 317 -8.10 11.84 -11.41
C TYR A 317 -7.43 11.46 -12.73
N SER A 318 -7.20 10.16 -12.95
CA SER A 318 -6.63 9.68 -14.20
C SER A 318 -7.55 9.91 -15.39
N TYR A 319 -8.86 9.72 -15.22
CA TYR A 319 -9.86 10.06 -16.22
C TYR A 319 -9.81 11.56 -16.56
N CYS A 320 -9.79 12.45 -15.57
CA CYS A 320 -9.70 13.90 -15.77
C CYS A 320 -8.47 14.28 -16.61
N TRP A 321 -7.32 13.68 -16.32
CA TRP A 321 -6.09 13.93 -17.05
C TRP A 321 -6.07 13.34 -18.46
N ASN A 322 -6.91 12.35 -18.78
CA ASN A 322 -6.92 11.71 -20.10
C ASN A 322 -8.05 12.21 -21.01
N ASP A 323 -9.03 12.93 -20.46
CA ASP A 323 -10.12 13.55 -21.21
C ASP A 323 -9.72 14.96 -21.67
N GLU A 324 -9.72 15.21 -22.98
CA GLU A 324 -9.25 16.48 -23.54
C GLU A 324 -10.08 17.69 -23.10
N GLU A 325 -11.39 17.51 -22.91
CA GLU A 325 -12.29 18.59 -22.48
C GLU A 325 -12.06 18.97 -21.01
N LEU A 326 -11.47 18.07 -20.21
CA LEU A 326 -11.16 18.31 -18.80
C LEU A 326 -9.73 18.81 -18.57
N ASN A 327 -8.93 19.05 -19.62
CA ASN A 327 -7.54 19.49 -19.47
C ASN A 327 -7.41 20.81 -18.70
N ASP A 328 -8.18 21.84 -19.08
CA ASP A 328 -8.08 23.16 -18.45
C ASP A 328 -8.67 23.17 -17.04
N TYR A 329 -9.75 22.42 -16.83
CA TYR A 329 -10.29 22.13 -15.50
C TYR A 329 -9.22 21.47 -14.61
N SER A 330 -8.56 20.42 -15.09
CA SER A 330 -7.56 19.66 -14.34
C SER A 330 -6.35 20.52 -13.98
N LYS A 331 -5.84 21.31 -14.93
CA LYS A 331 -4.75 22.27 -14.68
C LYS A 331 -5.16 23.26 -13.59
N THR A 332 -6.34 23.86 -13.73
CA THR A 332 -6.85 24.84 -12.76
C THR A 332 -7.03 24.24 -11.37
N LEU A 333 -7.63 23.05 -11.28
CA LEU A 333 -7.82 22.34 -10.03
C LEU A 333 -6.49 22.09 -9.32
N PHE A 334 -5.49 21.54 -10.03
CA PHE A 334 -4.18 21.25 -9.45
C PHE A 334 -3.41 22.52 -9.10
N SER A 335 -3.57 23.62 -9.85
CA SER A 335 -2.97 24.92 -9.51
C SER A 335 -3.57 25.48 -8.23
N GLN A 336 -4.89 25.36 -8.04
CA GLN A 336 -5.54 25.76 -6.80
C GLN A 336 -5.08 24.89 -5.61
N LEU A 337 -4.98 23.56 -5.79
CA LEU A 337 -4.45 22.66 -4.75
C LEU A 337 -3.00 22.99 -4.39
N LEU A 338 -2.15 23.28 -5.37
CA LEU A 338 -0.76 23.68 -5.16
C LEU A 338 -0.68 24.97 -4.34
N LYS A 339 -1.49 25.98 -4.70
CA LYS A 339 -1.57 27.25 -3.97
C LYS A 339 -2.08 27.04 -2.54
N PHE A 340 -3.13 26.23 -2.37
CA PHE A 340 -3.68 25.88 -1.06
C PHE A 340 -2.62 25.22 -0.17
N ILE A 341 -1.98 24.15 -0.63
CA ILE A 341 -0.96 23.41 0.12
C ILE A 341 0.20 24.33 0.50
N THR A 342 0.63 25.21 -0.41
CA THR A 342 1.71 26.15 -0.14
C THR A 342 1.35 27.13 0.98
N LYS A 343 0.11 27.61 1.04
CA LYS A 343 -0.34 28.56 2.06
C LYS A 343 -0.68 27.92 3.40
N THR A 344 -1.26 26.73 3.40
CA THR A 344 -1.74 26.08 4.63
C THR A 344 -0.74 25.11 5.24
N GLY A 345 0.24 24.65 4.45
CA GLY A 345 1.15 23.58 4.87
C GLY A 345 0.47 22.21 4.97
N PHE A 346 -0.71 22.03 4.36
CA PHE A 346 -1.43 20.76 4.30
C PHE A 346 -0.52 19.67 3.73
N SER A 347 -0.23 18.65 4.53
CA SER A 347 0.86 17.71 4.26
C SER A 347 0.43 16.27 4.09
N ASP A 348 -0.76 15.86 4.53
CA ASP A 348 -1.27 14.51 4.32
C ASP A 348 -2.04 14.36 2.99
N VAL A 349 -1.40 14.79 1.89
CA VAL A 349 -1.99 14.79 0.56
C VAL A 349 -2.02 13.37 -0.04
N LYS A 350 -3.20 12.77 -0.02
CA LYS A 350 -3.52 11.43 -0.57
C LYS A 350 -4.92 11.43 -1.18
N TYR A 351 -5.20 10.52 -2.13
CA TYR A 351 -6.51 10.49 -2.81
C TYR A 351 -7.71 10.42 -1.87
N ASP A 352 -7.57 9.82 -0.68
CA ASP A 352 -8.62 9.80 0.35
C ASP A 352 -8.88 11.16 1.01
N ASN A 353 -7.89 12.05 1.01
CA ASN A 353 -7.94 13.38 1.65
C ASN A 353 -8.14 14.52 0.64
N ILE A 354 -8.00 14.23 -0.66
CA ILE A 354 -8.34 15.13 -1.77
C ILE A 354 -9.36 14.51 -2.75
N PRO A 355 -10.45 13.86 -2.28
CA PRO A 355 -11.38 13.20 -3.18
C PRO A 355 -12.18 14.20 -4.02
N LEU A 356 -12.46 13.81 -5.27
CA LEU A 356 -13.34 14.52 -6.18
C LEU A 356 -14.81 14.19 -5.90
N THR A 357 -15.63 15.24 -5.94
CA THR A 357 -17.09 15.18 -5.79
C THR A 357 -17.79 15.19 -7.14
N PHE A 358 -19.06 14.77 -7.18
CA PHE A 358 -19.86 14.78 -8.41
C PHE A 358 -20.10 16.17 -9.00
N ASP A 359 -20.04 17.24 -8.19
CA ASP A 359 -20.05 18.62 -8.69
C ASP A 359 -18.66 19.08 -9.17
N GLY A 360 -17.67 18.18 -9.19
CA GLY A 360 -16.35 18.43 -9.75
C GLY A 360 -15.46 19.35 -8.93
N LYS A 361 -15.66 19.38 -7.61
CA LYS A 361 -14.73 20.02 -6.68
C LYS A 361 -13.87 18.98 -5.98
N VAL A 362 -12.78 19.42 -5.38
CA VAL A 362 -12.03 18.62 -4.42
C VAL A 362 -12.50 18.96 -3.02
N ALA A 363 -13.10 17.98 -2.35
CA ALA A 363 -13.45 18.08 -0.94
C ALA A 363 -12.21 17.78 -0.11
N LEU A 364 -11.66 18.76 0.61
CA LEU A 364 -10.49 18.52 1.45
C LEU A 364 -10.90 17.96 2.80
N ILE A 365 -10.34 16.80 3.14
CA ILE A 365 -10.64 16.05 4.36
C ILE A 365 -9.32 15.74 5.07
N ASP A 366 -9.33 15.67 6.40
CA ASP A 366 -8.17 15.25 7.21
C ASP A 366 -6.96 16.17 6.97
N LEU A 367 -7.16 17.46 7.28
CA LEU A 367 -6.27 18.58 6.96
C LEU A 367 -5.02 18.66 7.86
N ASP A 368 -4.33 17.54 8.06
CA ASP A 368 -3.09 17.51 8.82
C ASP A 368 -2.03 18.41 8.16
N SER A 369 -1.48 19.34 8.94
CA SER A 369 -0.48 20.31 8.48
C SER A 369 0.89 20.03 9.08
N SER A 370 1.95 20.04 8.25
CA SER A 370 3.34 19.98 8.74
C SER A 370 4.25 20.90 7.93
N SER A 371 4.34 20.70 6.62
CA SER A 371 4.95 21.65 5.71
C SER A 371 4.45 21.48 4.28
N ALA A 372 4.45 22.58 3.53
CA ALA A 372 4.11 22.58 2.12
C ALA A 372 4.97 21.61 1.31
N ILE A 373 6.30 21.59 1.55
CA ILE A 373 7.22 20.69 0.85
C ILE A 373 6.81 19.22 1.05
N VAL A 374 6.40 18.82 2.26
CA VAL A 374 5.94 17.45 2.52
C VAL A 374 4.66 17.16 1.73
N GLY A 375 3.67 18.05 1.77
CA GLY A 375 2.41 17.92 1.04
C GLY A 375 2.55 17.90 -0.48
N LEU A 376 3.58 18.55 -1.02
CA LEU A 376 3.83 18.56 -2.46
C LEU A 376 4.62 17.34 -2.94
N THR A 377 5.53 16.81 -2.12
CA THR A 377 6.53 15.84 -2.60
C THR A 377 6.35 14.39 -2.17
N LYS A 378 5.86 14.13 -0.95
CA LYS A 378 5.84 12.77 -0.38
C LYS A 378 4.59 12.41 0.42
N GLY A 379 3.83 13.38 0.93
CA GLY A 379 2.75 13.15 1.88
C GLY A 379 3.24 12.74 3.28
N ASN A 380 2.38 12.81 4.29
CA ASN A 380 2.72 12.29 5.64
C ASN A 380 2.71 10.74 5.68
N ALA A 381 1.88 10.08 4.87
CA ALA A 381 1.92 8.63 4.69
C ALA A 381 3.16 8.20 3.84
N LYS A 382 3.97 7.28 4.36
CA LYS A 382 5.25 6.81 3.78
C LYS A 382 5.21 6.54 2.26
N ASP A 383 6.31 6.93 1.61
CA ASP A 383 6.72 6.78 0.20
C ASP A 383 5.65 7.00 -0.88
N ARG A 384 5.69 8.21 -1.45
CA ARG A 384 5.12 8.63 -2.76
C ARG A 384 3.70 9.20 -2.75
N GLY A 385 3.21 9.68 -1.60
CA GLY A 385 2.10 10.63 -1.55
C GLY A 385 2.51 12.01 -2.07
N GLY A 386 1.66 13.01 -1.86
CA GLY A 386 1.94 14.39 -2.25
C GLY A 386 1.53 14.76 -3.67
N LEU A 387 1.10 16.02 -3.84
CA LEU A 387 0.39 16.49 -5.03
C LEU A 387 1.16 16.26 -6.33
N LEU A 388 2.46 16.56 -6.36
CA LEU A 388 3.29 16.48 -7.58
C LEU A 388 3.42 15.04 -8.09
N ASN A 389 3.25 14.04 -7.24
CA ASN A 389 3.24 12.64 -7.67
C ASN A 389 1.97 12.24 -8.40
N TYR A 390 0.92 13.06 -8.41
CA TYR A 390 -0.34 12.77 -9.10
C TYR A 390 -0.45 13.46 -10.46
N ILE A 391 0.50 14.35 -10.79
CA ILE A 391 0.52 15.11 -12.03
C ILE A 391 1.13 14.27 -13.16
N PRO A 392 0.49 14.19 -14.35
CA PRO A 392 1.05 13.51 -15.51
C PRO A 392 2.37 14.13 -15.96
N GLU A 393 3.25 13.30 -16.52
CA GLU A 393 4.58 13.72 -16.96
C GLU A 393 4.55 14.92 -17.92
N ARG A 394 3.60 14.93 -18.86
CA ARG A 394 3.42 16.01 -19.85
C ARG A 394 3.10 17.39 -19.28
N PHE A 395 2.63 17.48 -18.04
CA PHE A 395 2.31 18.74 -17.35
C PHE A 395 3.24 19.01 -16.16
N LEU A 396 4.05 18.03 -15.76
CA LEU A 396 4.78 18.09 -14.49
C LEU A 396 5.76 19.27 -14.45
N ASN A 397 6.41 19.62 -15.56
CA ASN A 397 7.37 20.71 -15.60
C ASN A 397 6.72 22.05 -15.27
N ASP A 398 5.57 22.37 -15.87
CA ASP A 398 4.82 23.59 -15.61
C ASP A 398 4.46 23.72 -14.11
N PHE A 399 4.05 22.60 -13.50
CA PHE A 399 3.73 22.56 -12.08
C PHE A 399 4.95 22.64 -11.16
N LEU A 400 6.09 22.09 -11.57
CA LEU A 400 7.36 22.25 -10.85
C LEU A 400 7.83 23.70 -10.91
N GLU A 401 7.73 24.37 -12.05
CA GLU A 401 8.03 25.80 -12.18
C GLU A 401 7.10 26.65 -11.30
N MET A 402 5.79 26.40 -11.33
CA MET A 402 4.84 27.06 -10.45
C MET A 402 5.15 26.81 -8.97
N THR A 403 5.54 25.58 -8.62
CA THR A 403 5.96 25.24 -7.25
C THR A 403 7.21 26.03 -6.84
N ARG A 404 8.19 26.16 -7.74
CA ARG A 404 9.40 26.95 -7.49
C ARG A 404 9.09 28.42 -7.23
N ALA A 405 8.21 29.00 -8.05
CA ALA A 405 7.76 30.38 -7.88
C ALA A 405 7.04 30.61 -6.54
N LEU A 406 6.19 29.67 -6.11
CA LEU A 406 5.40 29.79 -4.88
C LEU A 406 6.21 29.54 -3.61
N LEU A 407 7.15 28.59 -3.62
CA LEU A 407 7.97 28.25 -2.44
C LEU A 407 9.20 29.15 -2.30
N GLY A 408 9.72 29.68 -3.41
CA GLY A 408 10.88 30.57 -3.47
C GLY A 408 12.04 30.11 -2.56
N PRO A 409 12.36 30.85 -1.49
CA PRO A 409 13.53 30.58 -0.64
C PRO A 409 13.43 29.29 0.18
N MET A 410 12.25 28.65 0.28
CA MET A 410 12.12 27.37 0.99
C MET A 410 12.77 26.20 0.24
N ILE A 411 13.12 26.39 -1.03
CA ILE A 411 13.72 25.35 -1.86
C ILE A 411 15.23 25.29 -1.60
N ASN A 412 15.68 24.07 -1.27
CA ASN A 412 17.08 23.75 -1.09
C ASN A 412 17.47 22.55 -1.98
N SER A 413 18.76 22.19 -1.95
CA SER A 413 19.30 21.07 -2.74
C SER A 413 18.60 19.73 -2.50
N THR A 414 18.09 19.49 -1.29
CA THR A 414 17.34 18.26 -0.97
C THR A 414 15.96 18.27 -1.63
N THR A 415 15.32 19.43 -1.67
CA THR A 415 14.02 19.63 -2.33
C THR A 415 14.16 19.45 -3.84
N GLU A 416 15.17 20.06 -4.46
CA GLU A 416 15.44 19.89 -5.89
C GLU A 416 15.78 18.44 -6.25
N LYS A 417 16.56 17.74 -5.43
CA LYS A 417 16.79 16.31 -5.61
C LYS A 417 15.47 15.52 -5.61
N THR A 418 14.55 15.88 -4.72
CA THR A 418 13.24 15.23 -4.62
C THR A 418 12.39 15.52 -5.87
N PHE A 419 12.43 16.73 -6.43
CA PHE A 419 11.76 17.07 -7.69
C PHE A 419 12.27 16.22 -8.85
N ASN A 420 13.60 16.11 -9.00
CA ASN A 420 14.21 15.23 -10.00
C ASN A 420 13.76 13.77 -9.85
N GLU A 421 13.63 13.27 -8.62
CA GLU A 421 13.11 11.93 -8.34
C GLU A 421 11.63 11.77 -8.70
N ILE A 422 10.82 12.82 -8.57
CA ILE A 422 9.41 12.84 -9.00
C ILE A 422 9.33 12.75 -10.52
N GLU A 423 10.12 13.55 -11.25
CA GLU A 423 10.18 13.53 -12.71
C GLU A 423 10.58 12.15 -13.25
N MET A 424 11.65 11.56 -12.70
CA MET A 424 12.06 10.20 -13.07
C MET A 424 10.96 9.16 -12.83
N ARG A 425 10.17 9.31 -11.75
CA ARG A 425 9.04 8.42 -11.46
C ARG A 425 7.88 8.65 -12.42
N ALA A 426 7.61 9.89 -12.81
CA ALA A 426 6.57 10.23 -13.80
C ALA A 426 6.88 9.58 -15.15
N LYS A 427 8.12 9.70 -15.65
CA LYS A 427 8.58 9.03 -16.88
C LYS A 427 8.41 7.50 -16.83
N LYS A 428 8.79 6.87 -15.70
CA LYS A 428 8.58 5.43 -15.49
C LYS A 428 7.09 5.04 -15.46
N ARG A 429 6.20 5.94 -15.04
CA ARG A 429 4.76 5.70 -15.00
C ARG A 429 4.16 5.71 -16.40
N VAL A 430 4.60 6.60 -17.29
CA VAL A 430 4.15 6.66 -18.69
C VAL A 430 4.36 5.30 -19.36
N LYS A 431 5.59 4.76 -19.31
CA LYS A 431 5.89 3.44 -19.88
C LYS A 431 4.98 2.33 -19.32
N ARG A 432 4.83 2.27 -17.99
CA ARG A 432 3.95 1.27 -17.36
C ARG A 432 2.49 1.40 -17.77
N THR A 433 2.02 2.62 -18.02
CA THR A 433 0.65 2.89 -18.43
C THR A 433 0.44 2.45 -19.87
N GLN A 434 1.42 2.70 -20.75
CA GLN A 434 1.43 2.20 -22.13
C GLN A 434 1.45 0.67 -22.19
N ASP A 435 2.35 0.02 -21.46
CA ASP A 435 2.43 -1.45 -21.40
C ASP A 435 1.09 -2.07 -20.95
N TYR A 436 0.41 -1.41 -20.00
CA TYR A 436 -0.86 -1.87 -19.47
C TYR A 436 -2.03 -1.63 -20.45
N ALA A 437 -2.04 -0.48 -21.15
CA ALA A 437 -3.01 -0.22 -22.21
C ALA A 437 -2.90 -1.23 -23.36
N LEU A 438 -1.67 -1.59 -23.75
CA LEU A 438 -1.44 -2.65 -24.74
C LEU A 438 -1.96 -4.02 -24.27
N PHE A 439 -1.77 -4.34 -22.98
CA PHE A 439 -2.32 -5.55 -22.38
C PHE A 439 -3.86 -5.55 -22.41
N HIS A 440 -4.52 -4.43 -22.13
CA HIS A 440 -5.98 -4.30 -22.24
C HIS A 440 -6.48 -4.47 -23.66
N GLN A 441 -5.86 -3.79 -24.60
CA GLN A 441 -6.21 -3.87 -26.02
C GLN A 441 -6.07 -5.30 -26.55
N LYS A 442 -4.95 -5.98 -26.23
CA LYS A 442 -4.68 -7.36 -26.64
C LYS A 442 -5.75 -8.33 -26.14
N ASN A 443 -6.31 -8.09 -24.96
CA ASN A 443 -7.25 -8.97 -24.30
C ASN A 443 -8.71 -8.48 -24.33
N ALA A 444 -9.01 -7.44 -25.13
CA ALA A 444 -10.34 -6.83 -25.23
C ALA A 444 -10.96 -6.45 -23.87
N ILE A 445 -10.13 -5.94 -22.96
CA ILE A 445 -10.58 -5.43 -21.66
C ILE A 445 -11.06 -3.99 -21.85
N SER A 446 -12.34 -3.77 -21.57
CA SER A 446 -13.01 -2.47 -21.76
C SER A 446 -13.72 -1.97 -20.49
N SER A 447 -13.80 -2.78 -19.44
CA SER A 447 -14.38 -2.40 -18.16
C SER A 447 -13.49 -2.80 -16.97
N SER A 448 -13.53 -1.99 -15.92
CA SER A 448 -12.85 -2.22 -14.63
C SER A 448 -13.35 -3.49 -13.93
N ALA A 449 -14.64 -3.81 -14.11
CA ALA A 449 -15.33 -4.94 -13.51
C ALA A 449 -15.22 -6.24 -14.31
N GLN A 450 -14.68 -6.16 -15.54
CA GLN A 450 -14.62 -7.29 -16.46
C GLN A 450 -13.77 -8.44 -15.90
N GLY A 451 -14.42 -9.57 -15.60
CA GLY A 451 -13.80 -10.72 -14.96
C GLY A 451 -12.96 -11.59 -15.90
N ILE A 452 -12.13 -12.45 -15.31
CA ILE A 452 -11.45 -13.57 -15.99
C ILE A 452 -12.47 -14.70 -16.18
N VAL A 453 -12.41 -15.44 -17.29
CA VAL A 453 -13.28 -16.61 -17.50
C VAL A 453 -13.05 -17.69 -16.44
N SER A 454 -14.15 -18.29 -15.96
CA SER A 454 -14.10 -19.48 -15.11
C SER A 454 -13.54 -20.65 -15.93
N GLU A 455 -12.58 -21.40 -15.39
CA GLU A 455 -11.83 -22.46 -16.08
C GLU A 455 -10.85 -21.95 -17.16
N PRO A 456 -9.75 -21.30 -16.75
CA PRO A 456 -8.75 -20.83 -17.71
C PRO A 456 -8.11 -22.05 -18.40
N ALA A 457 -7.76 -21.90 -19.68
CA ALA A 457 -6.93 -22.84 -20.42
C ALA A 457 -5.47 -22.86 -19.90
N LEU A 458 -5.29 -23.31 -18.66
CA LEU A 458 -4.03 -23.47 -17.94
C LEU A 458 -3.84 -24.94 -17.58
N SER A 459 -2.65 -25.46 -17.87
CA SER A 459 -2.28 -26.82 -17.49
C SER A 459 -1.31 -26.78 -16.33
N PHE A 460 -1.70 -27.39 -15.21
CA PHE A 460 -0.83 -27.60 -14.06
C PHE A 460 -0.44 -29.08 -13.98
N LYS A 461 0.71 -29.37 -13.36
CA LYS A 461 1.14 -30.76 -13.12
C LYS A 461 0.37 -31.45 -11.99
N ASP A 462 -0.27 -30.65 -11.14
CA ASP A 462 -0.99 -31.09 -9.94
C ASP A 462 -2.42 -30.56 -10.02
N ASP A 463 -3.40 -31.46 -10.02
CA ASP A 463 -4.83 -31.10 -10.10
C ASP A 463 -5.26 -30.18 -8.96
N ARG A 464 -4.60 -30.26 -7.79
CA ARG A 464 -4.87 -29.36 -6.66
C ARG A 464 -4.49 -27.92 -6.97
N MET A 465 -3.45 -27.70 -7.78
CA MET A 465 -3.09 -26.35 -8.23
C MET A 465 -4.14 -25.79 -9.18
N LYS A 466 -4.72 -26.64 -10.03
CA LYS A 466 -5.83 -26.25 -10.90
C LYS A 466 -7.04 -25.84 -10.06
N SER A 467 -7.48 -26.66 -9.11
CA SER A 467 -8.59 -26.30 -8.21
C SER A 467 -8.34 -25.01 -7.42
N LEU A 468 -7.10 -24.79 -6.98
CA LEU A 468 -6.74 -23.55 -6.28
C LEU A 468 -6.71 -22.34 -7.22
N CYS A 469 -6.33 -22.53 -8.49
CA CYS A 469 -6.38 -21.49 -9.51
C CYS A 469 -7.82 -21.06 -9.80
N ASP A 470 -8.75 -22.01 -9.92
CA ASP A 470 -10.17 -21.72 -10.11
C ASP A 470 -10.72 -20.91 -8.93
N THR A 471 -10.41 -21.35 -7.70
CA THR A 471 -10.76 -20.60 -6.47
C THR A 471 -10.17 -19.19 -6.47
N LEU A 472 -8.91 -19.04 -6.89
CA LEU A 472 -8.26 -17.75 -7.00
C LEU A 472 -9.00 -16.85 -8.01
N ILE A 473 -9.37 -17.36 -9.18
CA ILE A 473 -10.12 -16.61 -10.20
C ILE A 473 -11.45 -16.11 -9.66
N ASP A 474 -12.19 -16.94 -8.91
CA ASP A 474 -13.43 -16.50 -8.26
C ASP A 474 -13.16 -15.34 -7.29
N PHE A 475 -12.09 -15.42 -6.49
CA PHE A 475 -11.66 -14.31 -5.65
C PHE A 475 -11.32 -13.06 -6.47
N ILE A 476 -10.60 -13.20 -7.59
CA ILE A 476 -10.27 -12.09 -8.47
C ILE A 476 -11.55 -11.41 -8.98
N ASN A 477 -12.47 -12.20 -9.52
CA ASN A 477 -13.70 -11.70 -10.15
C ASN A 477 -14.60 -10.99 -9.14
N ILE A 478 -14.76 -11.53 -7.93
CA ILE A 478 -15.49 -10.87 -6.84
C ILE A 478 -14.85 -9.50 -6.50
N GLN A 479 -13.52 -9.43 -6.41
CA GLN A 479 -12.83 -8.18 -6.08
C GLN A 479 -12.93 -7.14 -7.21
N LEU A 480 -12.89 -7.56 -8.48
CA LEU A 480 -13.08 -6.66 -9.63
C LEU A 480 -14.47 -6.04 -9.62
N GLN A 481 -15.50 -6.81 -9.26
CA GLN A 481 -16.87 -6.32 -9.13
C GLN A 481 -17.02 -5.29 -8.01
N ILE A 482 -16.31 -5.47 -6.89
CA ILE A 482 -16.28 -4.47 -5.81
C ILE A 482 -15.62 -3.15 -6.28
N GLU A 483 -14.63 -3.21 -7.17
CA GLU A 483 -13.93 -2.04 -7.71
C GLU A 483 -14.50 -1.52 -9.05
N LYS A 484 -15.74 -1.87 -9.39
CA LYS A 484 -16.37 -1.49 -10.69
C LYS A 484 -16.43 0.02 -10.95
N ASN A 485 -16.44 0.84 -9.91
CA ASN A 485 -16.50 2.31 -10.01
C ASN A 485 -15.14 2.98 -10.30
N ASN A 486 -14.15 2.26 -10.82
CA ASN A 486 -12.92 2.86 -11.31
C ASN A 486 -13.13 3.44 -12.72
N LEU A 487 -13.09 4.77 -12.83
CA LEU A 487 -13.33 5.52 -14.07
C LEU A 487 -12.19 5.42 -15.10
N SER A 488 -11.02 4.91 -14.72
CA SER A 488 -9.88 4.82 -15.63
C SER A 488 -9.18 3.46 -15.56
N LEU A 489 -9.22 2.75 -16.68
CA LEU A 489 -8.49 1.51 -16.88
C LEU A 489 -6.97 1.70 -16.84
N SER A 490 -6.46 2.90 -17.16
CA SER A 490 -5.02 3.16 -17.22
C SER A 490 -4.33 3.05 -15.86
N GLU A 491 -5.08 3.14 -14.75
CA GLU A 491 -4.53 3.07 -13.39
C GLU A 491 -4.27 1.66 -12.86
N GLY A 492 -4.67 0.62 -13.60
CA GLY A 492 -4.54 -0.75 -13.15
C GLY A 492 -5.79 -1.30 -12.47
N ARG A 493 -6.33 -2.40 -12.99
CA ARG A 493 -7.21 -3.32 -12.25
C ARG A 493 -6.36 -4.12 -11.27
N THR A 494 -6.02 -3.49 -10.16
CA THR A 494 -5.20 -4.12 -9.14
C THR A 494 -6.12 -4.76 -8.10
N ILE A 495 -5.77 -5.90 -7.55
CA ILE A 495 -6.46 -6.53 -6.42
C ILE A 495 -5.44 -6.82 -5.31
N PHE A 496 -5.91 -6.82 -4.06
CA PHE A 496 -5.12 -7.22 -2.91
C PHE A 496 -5.83 -8.36 -2.20
N ILE A 497 -5.11 -9.45 -2.00
CA ILE A 497 -5.58 -10.61 -1.23
C ILE A 497 -4.71 -10.68 0.01
N GLU A 498 -5.32 -10.73 1.20
CA GLU A 498 -4.55 -10.98 2.42
C GLU A 498 -3.82 -12.33 2.31
N ASN A 499 -2.61 -12.39 2.85
CA ASN A 499 -1.78 -13.60 2.80
C ASN A 499 -1.51 -14.09 4.22
N ASN A 500 -2.55 -14.63 4.86
CA ASN A 500 -2.49 -15.12 6.23
C ASN A 500 -3.37 -16.36 6.45
N VAL A 501 -3.26 -16.97 7.64
CA VAL A 501 -3.97 -18.22 7.98
C VAL A 501 -5.49 -18.10 8.04
N LYS A 502 -6.03 -16.87 8.09
CA LYS A 502 -7.47 -16.62 8.12
C LYS A 502 -8.06 -16.39 6.74
N THR A 503 -7.22 -16.15 5.72
CA THR A 503 -7.70 -15.84 4.38
C THR A 503 -8.41 -17.05 3.78
N PRO A 504 -9.63 -16.90 3.23
CA PRO A 504 -10.35 -18.04 2.68
C PRO A 504 -9.64 -18.72 1.49
N LEU A 505 -8.81 -18.00 0.72
CA LEU A 505 -7.94 -18.62 -0.29
C LEU A 505 -6.90 -19.58 0.34
N PHE A 506 -6.27 -19.20 1.45
CA PHE A 506 -5.35 -20.09 2.17
C PHE A 506 -6.08 -21.30 2.77
N ARG A 507 -7.28 -21.09 3.35
CA ARG A 507 -8.10 -22.21 3.86
C ARG A 507 -8.49 -23.19 2.76
N SER A 508 -8.79 -22.70 1.56
CA SER A 508 -9.07 -23.54 0.39
C SER A 508 -7.85 -24.40 0.03
N ALA A 509 -6.65 -23.79 0.04
CA ALA A 509 -5.41 -24.54 -0.14
C ALA A 509 -5.19 -25.58 0.97
N GLN A 510 -5.51 -25.27 2.24
CA GLN A 510 -5.43 -26.25 3.32
C GLN A 510 -6.33 -27.45 3.08
N VAL A 511 -7.55 -27.26 2.61
CA VAL A 511 -8.46 -28.37 2.28
C VAL A 511 -7.89 -29.23 1.14
N LEU A 512 -7.42 -28.60 0.06
CA LEU A 512 -6.84 -29.28 -1.10
C LEU A 512 -5.58 -30.10 -0.76
N TRP A 513 -4.82 -29.67 0.25
CA TRP A 513 -3.61 -30.34 0.74
C TRP A 513 -3.81 -31.05 2.09
N GLU A 514 -5.04 -31.39 2.47
CA GLU A 514 -5.34 -32.16 3.70
C GLU A 514 -4.69 -31.58 4.97
N ASN A 515 -4.66 -30.25 5.09
CA ASN A 515 -4.03 -29.47 6.15
C ASN A 515 -2.50 -29.59 6.26
N THR A 516 -1.84 -30.18 5.27
CA THR A 516 -0.38 -30.34 5.26
C THR A 516 0.36 -29.09 4.76
N ILE A 517 -0.27 -28.26 3.92
CA ILE A 517 0.37 -27.07 3.35
C ILE A 517 0.65 -25.99 4.41
N GLU A 518 1.86 -25.43 4.38
CA GLU A 518 2.29 -24.35 5.27
C GLU A 518 2.23 -22.99 4.58
N LEU A 519 1.89 -21.94 5.34
CA LEU A 519 1.80 -20.57 4.83
C LEU A 519 3.16 -20.06 4.32
N GLU A 520 4.23 -20.27 5.10
CA GLU A 520 5.59 -19.80 4.81
C GLU A 520 6.58 -20.96 4.69
N PRO A 521 7.68 -20.78 3.92
CA PRO A 521 8.66 -21.85 3.75
C PRO A 521 9.30 -22.19 5.09
N SER A 522 9.27 -23.45 5.49
CA SER A 522 9.89 -23.92 6.72
C SER A 522 11.24 -24.58 6.43
N PRO A 523 12.37 -24.01 6.88
CA PRO A 523 13.70 -24.59 6.65
C PRO A 523 13.85 -25.99 7.28
N SER A 524 13.06 -26.29 8.32
CA SER A 524 13.07 -27.60 8.99
C SER A 524 12.18 -28.63 8.33
N ARG A 525 11.31 -28.24 7.38
CA ARG A 525 10.38 -29.13 6.67
C ARG A 525 10.32 -28.80 5.17
N PRO A 526 11.44 -28.94 4.42
CA PRO A 526 11.51 -28.52 3.02
C PRO A 526 10.65 -29.36 2.07
N LYS A 527 10.19 -30.54 2.51
CA LYS A 527 9.31 -31.42 1.73
C LYS A 527 7.81 -31.08 1.87
N VAL A 528 7.46 -30.19 2.79
CA VAL A 528 6.07 -29.78 3.00
C VAL A 528 5.69 -28.73 1.95
N PRO A 529 4.56 -28.89 1.25
CA PRO A 529 4.08 -27.91 0.29
C PRO A 529 3.97 -26.52 0.92
N ASN A 530 4.36 -25.49 0.17
CA ASN A 530 4.34 -24.11 0.62
C ASN A 530 3.34 -23.28 -0.17
N TYR A 531 2.39 -22.65 0.53
CA TYR A 531 1.34 -21.84 -0.09
C TYR A 531 1.88 -20.67 -0.90
N GLN A 532 2.88 -19.93 -0.40
CA GLN A 532 3.45 -18.79 -1.13
C GLN A 532 4.12 -19.22 -2.45
N LEU A 533 4.82 -20.34 -2.47
CA LEU A 533 5.41 -20.91 -3.69
C LEU A 533 4.34 -21.40 -4.65
N VAL A 534 3.35 -22.16 -4.15
CA VAL A 534 2.23 -22.68 -4.97
C VAL A 534 1.44 -21.52 -5.62
N ILE A 535 1.06 -20.50 -4.85
CA ILE A 535 0.37 -19.33 -5.40
C ILE A 535 1.24 -18.54 -6.38
N SER A 536 2.55 -18.42 -6.11
CA SER A 536 3.46 -17.74 -7.04
C SER A 536 3.57 -18.49 -8.37
N GLU A 537 3.60 -19.83 -8.34
CA GLU A 537 3.60 -20.66 -9.53
C GLU A 537 2.31 -20.51 -10.33
N ILE A 538 1.14 -20.58 -9.68
CA ILE A 538 -0.16 -20.33 -10.31
C ILE A 538 -0.18 -18.94 -10.97
N LEU A 539 0.23 -17.90 -10.25
CA LEU A 539 0.23 -16.52 -10.76
C LEU A 539 1.22 -16.31 -11.92
N GLU A 540 2.38 -16.96 -11.91
CA GLU A 540 3.31 -16.88 -13.04
C GLU A 540 2.74 -17.53 -14.30
N GLU A 541 2.06 -18.67 -14.17
CA GLU A 541 1.39 -19.30 -15.31
C GLU A 541 0.22 -18.45 -15.83
N MET A 542 -0.60 -17.89 -14.94
CA MET A 542 -1.64 -16.93 -15.31
C MET A 542 -1.07 -15.71 -16.07
N LYS A 543 0.08 -15.19 -15.62
CA LYS A 543 0.75 -14.05 -16.26
C LYS A 543 1.32 -14.42 -17.64
N LYS A 544 2.00 -15.55 -17.77
CA LYS A 544 2.54 -16.04 -19.06
C LYS A 544 1.41 -16.25 -20.07
N ALA A 545 0.31 -16.83 -19.63
CA ALA A 545 -0.88 -17.03 -20.45
C ALA A 545 -1.68 -15.74 -20.69
N GLY A 546 -1.37 -14.63 -20.01
CA GLY A 546 -1.98 -13.33 -20.24
C GLY A 546 -3.35 -13.13 -19.57
N TYR A 547 -3.69 -13.91 -18.55
CA TYR A 547 -4.86 -13.69 -17.69
C TYR A 547 -4.65 -12.56 -16.67
N ILE A 548 -3.40 -12.24 -16.36
CA ILE A 548 -3.01 -11.12 -15.51
C ILE A 548 -1.81 -10.39 -16.11
N PHE A 549 -1.68 -9.10 -15.82
CA PHE A 549 -0.53 -8.29 -16.23
C PHE A 549 0.70 -8.53 -15.35
N GLY A 550 0.50 -8.77 -14.05
CA GLY A 550 1.60 -9.07 -13.14
C GLY A 550 1.18 -9.18 -11.69
N TYR A 551 2.10 -9.60 -10.82
CA TYR A 551 1.79 -9.83 -9.41
C TYR A 551 3.01 -9.57 -8.51
N LYS A 552 2.75 -9.48 -7.21
CA LYS A 552 3.76 -9.47 -6.14
C LYS A 552 3.20 -10.20 -4.92
N VAL A 553 3.87 -11.26 -4.49
CA VAL A 553 3.63 -11.92 -3.20
C VAL A 553 4.57 -11.29 -2.16
N SER A 554 4.01 -10.69 -1.11
CA SER A 554 4.78 -10.02 -0.07
C SER A 554 4.59 -10.73 1.27
N ALA A 555 5.58 -11.56 1.64
CA ALA A 555 5.57 -12.26 2.93
C ALA A 555 5.59 -11.27 4.11
N GLU A 556 6.48 -10.25 4.04
CA GLU A 556 6.63 -9.23 5.10
C GLU A 556 5.39 -8.39 5.36
N LEU A 557 4.55 -8.21 4.35
CA LEU A 557 3.37 -7.34 4.42
C LEU A 557 2.07 -8.15 4.43
N HIS A 558 2.16 -9.48 4.48
CA HIS A 558 1.03 -10.40 4.51
C HIS A 558 -0.06 -10.09 3.46
N PHE A 559 0.35 -9.79 2.21
CA PHE A 559 -0.58 -9.64 1.09
C PHE A 559 -0.01 -10.18 -0.22
N ILE A 560 -0.92 -10.53 -1.12
CA ILE A 560 -0.68 -10.83 -2.53
C ILE A 560 -1.32 -9.69 -3.34
N LYS A 561 -0.52 -9.02 -4.16
CA LYS A 561 -0.97 -7.95 -5.07
C LYS A 561 -1.01 -8.51 -6.48
N ILE A 562 -2.15 -8.45 -7.15
CA ILE A 562 -2.30 -8.90 -8.53
C ILE A 562 -2.78 -7.72 -9.37
N LYS A 563 -2.22 -7.57 -10.57
CA LYS A 563 -2.67 -6.63 -11.59
C LYS A 563 -3.28 -7.45 -12.70
N VAL A 564 -4.59 -7.33 -12.87
CA VAL A 564 -5.41 -8.14 -13.76
C VAL A 564 -5.53 -7.50 -15.12
#